data_AF-A0A554MEX0-F1
#
_entry.id   AF-A0A554MEX0-F1
#
_cell.length_a   1.000
_cell.length_b   1.000
_cell.length_c   1.000
_cell.angle_alpha   90.00
_cell.angle_beta   90.00
_cell.angle_gamma   90.00
#
_symmetry.space_group_name_H-M   'P 1'
#
loop_
_entity.id
_entity.type
_entity.pdbx_description
1 polymer ?
#
loop_
_entity_poly.entity_id
_entity_poly.type
_entity_poly.pdbx_seq_one_letter_code
_entity_poly.pdbx_strand_id
1 'polypeptide(L)'
;MLNFIKNRISNLNISLVLASASVFCVRFAAAAGSSGSWDDSSGGSQTIDFPNPLGVSNVADLIDRIVNYIIVIGGSIVALMVLIGAFKILTFNGDEKKLKSGKDTIVYAVVGYALVLISKGIVMIIKEVLNAQ
;
A
#
# COMPACT_ATOMS: atom_id res chain seq x y z
N MET A 1 -28.14 -15.87 21.66
CA MET A 1 -28.46 -14.95 20.54
C MET A 1 -27.27 -14.06 20.14
N LEU A 2 -26.53 -13.48 21.09
CA LEU A 2 -25.39 -12.59 20.82
C LEU A 2 -24.19 -13.23 20.09
N ASN A 3 -23.97 -14.55 20.25
CA ASN A 3 -22.87 -15.26 19.57
C ASN A 3 -23.05 -15.35 18.05
N PHE A 4 -24.29 -15.32 17.55
CA PHE A 4 -24.57 -15.36 16.12
C PHE A 4 -24.22 -14.04 15.42
N ILE A 5 -24.42 -12.92 16.12
CA ILE A 5 -24.09 -11.57 15.64
C ILE A 5 -22.56 -11.39 15.64
N LYS A 6 -21.85 -11.84 16.68
CA LYS A 6 -20.38 -11.83 16.69
C LYS A 6 -19.76 -12.67 15.56
N ASN A 7 -20.34 -13.83 15.24
CA ASN A 7 -19.85 -14.71 14.17
C ASN A 7 -20.06 -14.12 12.76
N ARG A 8 -21.11 -13.31 12.56
CA ARG A 8 -21.32 -12.58 11.30
C ARG A 8 -20.34 -11.41 11.15
N ILE A 9 -20.03 -10.72 12.23
CA ILE A 9 -19.12 -9.55 12.22
C ILE A 9 -17.66 -9.99 12.04
N SER A 10 -17.22 -11.12 12.62
CA SER A 10 -15.85 -11.64 12.40
C SER A 10 -15.58 -12.03 10.95
N ASN A 11 -16.56 -12.64 10.29
CA ASN A 11 -16.41 -13.13 8.92
C ASN A 11 -16.42 -12.00 7.88
N LEU A 12 -17.01 -10.85 8.24
CA LEU A 12 -17.05 -9.66 7.38
C LEU A 12 -15.67 -8.98 7.27
N ASN A 13 -14.86 -9.01 8.33
CA ASN A 13 -13.52 -8.41 8.32
C ASN A 13 -12.50 -9.26 7.55
N ILE A 14 -12.66 -10.58 7.54
CA ILE A 14 -11.74 -11.50 6.85
C ILE A 14 -11.84 -11.34 5.32
N SER A 15 -13.05 -11.17 4.78
CA SER A 15 -13.20 -10.85 3.34
C SER A 15 -12.70 -9.45 2.98
N LEU A 16 -12.83 -8.48 3.89
CA LEU A 16 -12.28 -7.13 3.69
C LEU A 16 -10.75 -7.15 3.60
N VAL A 17 -10.09 -7.91 4.47
CA VAL A 17 -8.63 -8.09 4.46
C VAL A 17 -8.19 -8.85 3.21
N LEU A 18 -8.90 -9.90 2.80
CA LEU A 18 -8.57 -10.66 1.59
C LEU A 18 -8.76 -9.84 0.29
N ALA A 19 -9.77 -8.97 0.25
CA ALA A 19 -9.97 -8.03 -0.86
C ALA A 19 -8.83 -6.99 -0.95
N SER A 20 -8.29 -6.53 0.18
CA SER A 20 -7.11 -5.64 0.17
C SER A 20 -5.84 -6.35 -0.29
N ALA A 21 -5.70 -7.66 0.00
CA ALA A 21 -4.57 -8.47 -0.42
C ALA A 21 -4.53 -8.67 -1.95
N SER A 22 -5.67 -8.81 -2.63
CA SER A 22 -5.71 -8.93 -4.10
C SER A 22 -5.36 -7.61 -4.80
N VAL A 23 -5.84 -6.46 -4.28
CA VAL A 23 -5.47 -5.13 -4.78
C VAL A 23 -3.96 -4.88 -4.59
N PHE A 24 -3.41 -5.33 -3.46
CA PHE A 24 -1.98 -5.29 -3.20
C PHE A 24 -1.21 -6.18 -4.18
N CYS A 25 -1.66 -7.41 -4.42
CA CYS A 25 -1.02 -8.36 -5.33
C CYS A 25 -1.00 -7.84 -6.78
N VAL A 26 -2.08 -7.23 -7.27
CA VAL A 26 -2.17 -6.67 -8.63
C VAL A 26 -1.25 -5.46 -8.84
N ARG A 27 -0.97 -4.68 -7.79
CA ARG A 27 -0.07 -3.51 -7.88
C ARG A 27 1.38 -3.85 -7.55
N PHE A 28 1.62 -4.85 -6.69
CA PHE A 28 2.96 -5.36 -6.37
C PHE A 28 3.54 -6.22 -7.50
N ALA A 29 2.73 -7.06 -8.16
CA ALA A 29 3.15 -7.84 -9.34
C ALA A 29 3.58 -6.96 -10.52
N ALA A 30 3.14 -5.70 -10.59
CA ALA A 30 3.58 -4.74 -11.61
C ALA A 30 4.93 -4.06 -11.26
N ALA A 31 5.45 -4.25 -10.05
CA ALA A 31 6.66 -3.57 -9.56
C ALA A 31 7.77 -4.52 -9.08
N ALA A 32 7.44 -5.74 -8.66
CA ALA A 32 8.36 -6.87 -8.76
C ALA A 32 8.19 -7.42 -10.16
N GLY A 33 9.11 -7.11 -11.09
CA GLY A 33 9.01 -7.52 -12.48
C GLY A 33 8.61 -8.98 -12.64
N SER A 34 7.33 -9.22 -12.91
CA SER A 34 6.87 -10.44 -13.54
C SER A 34 6.44 -10.06 -14.95
N SER A 35 7.36 -10.19 -15.89
CA SER A 35 7.00 -10.71 -17.20
C SER A 35 6.48 -12.14 -17.00
N GLY A 36 5.27 -12.24 -16.45
CA GLY A 36 4.48 -13.46 -16.40
C GLY A 36 3.27 -13.28 -17.31
N SER A 37 3.49 -12.83 -18.54
CA SER A 37 2.53 -13.08 -19.61
C SER A 37 2.71 -14.54 -19.99
N TRP A 38 1.67 -15.35 -19.80
CA TRP A 38 1.60 -16.67 -20.43
C TRP A 38 1.26 -16.47 -21.90
N ASP A 39 2.17 -15.83 -22.64
CA ASP A 39 2.13 -15.74 -24.10
C ASP A 39 2.90 -16.93 -24.67
N ASP A 40 2.16 -18.00 -24.95
CA ASP A 40 2.61 -19.04 -25.87
C ASP A 40 2.41 -18.51 -27.30
N SER A 41 3.51 -18.19 -28.00
CA SER A 41 3.74 -18.62 -29.39
C SER A 41 4.91 -17.90 -30.09
N SER A 42 5.80 -18.73 -30.62
CA SER A 42 6.62 -18.55 -31.83
C SER A 42 7.72 -17.48 -31.88
N GLY A 43 8.96 -17.97 -31.74
CA GLY A 43 10.06 -17.72 -32.67
C GLY A 43 10.54 -16.28 -32.83
N GLY A 44 11.59 -15.90 -32.10
CA GLY A 44 12.33 -14.66 -32.36
C GLY A 44 13.63 -14.58 -31.58
N SER A 45 14.73 -14.42 -32.32
CA SER A 45 16.12 -14.20 -31.90
C SER A 45 16.30 -13.57 -30.52
N GLN A 46 16.88 -14.32 -29.59
CA GLN A 46 17.29 -13.82 -28.28
C GLN A 46 18.62 -13.06 -28.44
N THR A 47 18.54 -11.79 -28.83
CA THR A 47 19.59 -10.84 -28.46
C THR A 47 19.54 -10.78 -26.94
N ILE A 48 20.54 -11.34 -26.27
CA ILE A 48 20.71 -11.15 -24.82
C ILE A 48 21.19 -9.71 -24.63
N ASP A 49 20.28 -8.76 -24.82
CA ASP A 49 20.39 -7.46 -24.20
C ASP A 49 20.27 -7.70 -22.71
N PHE A 50 21.27 -7.28 -21.93
CA PHE A 50 21.14 -7.19 -20.48
C PHE A 50 20.13 -6.08 -20.22
N PRO A 51 18.84 -6.39 -20.01
CA PRO A 51 17.85 -5.35 -19.80
C PRO A 51 18.21 -4.79 -18.44
N ASN A 52 18.49 -3.48 -18.37
CA ASN A 52 18.72 -2.82 -17.10
C ASN A 52 17.55 -3.23 -16.18
N PRO A 53 17.77 -4.00 -15.10
CA PRO A 53 16.67 -4.54 -14.28
C PRO A 53 15.92 -3.41 -13.53
N LEU A 54 16.43 -2.19 -13.66
CA LEU A 54 15.87 -0.94 -13.17
C LEU A 54 15.09 -0.16 -14.26
N GLY A 55 15.24 -0.49 -15.55
CA GLY A 55 14.40 0.00 -16.66
C GLY A 55 14.31 1.52 -16.79
N VAL A 56 15.37 2.23 -16.40
CA VAL A 56 15.36 3.68 -16.17
C VAL A 56 16.63 4.32 -16.73
N SER A 57 16.41 5.31 -17.58
CA SER A 57 17.43 6.16 -18.20
C SER A 57 17.72 7.43 -17.39
N ASN A 58 16.86 7.76 -16.41
CA ASN A 58 16.93 8.98 -15.60
C ASN A 58 16.75 8.69 -14.10
N VAL A 59 17.46 9.43 -13.24
CA VAL A 59 17.33 9.36 -11.77
C VAL A 59 15.93 9.77 -11.30
N ALA A 60 15.26 10.66 -12.05
CA ALA A 60 13.91 11.11 -11.74
C ALA A 60 12.85 9.99 -11.83
N ASP A 61 12.92 9.14 -12.85
CA ASP A 61 11.99 8.01 -13.04
C ASP A 61 12.19 6.91 -11.99
N LEU A 62 13.43 6.69 -11.56
CA LEU A 62 13.76 5.81 -10.43
C LEU A 62 13.05 6.25 -9.15
N ILE A 63 13.19 7.53 -8.82
CA ILE A 63 12.58 8.12 -7.63
C ILE A 63 11.05 8.03 -7.73
N ASP A 64 10.47 8.26 -8.91
CA ASP A 64 9.03 8.14 -9.13
C ASP A 64 8.50 6.74 -8.85
N ARG A 65 9.21 5.73 -9.35
CA ARG A 65 8.80 4.34 -9.20
C ARG A 65 8.90 3.90 -7.74
N ILE A 66 9.95 4.31 -7.04
CA ILE A 66 10.16 4.05 -5.61
C ILE A 66 9.09 4.75 -4.76
N VAL A 67 8.80 6.03 -5.03
CA VAL A 67 7.78 6.80 -4.28
C VAL A 67 6.40 6.21 -4.48
N ASN A 68 6.00 5.88 -5.72
CA ASN A 68 4.70 5.25 -5.97
C ASN A 68 4.58 3.88 -5.27
N TYR A 69 5.68 3.11 -5.24
CA TYR A 69 5.69 1.82 -4.56
C TYR A 69 5.52 1.96 -3.03
N ILE A 70 6.23 2.92 -2.42
CA ILE A 70 6.09 3.23 -0.99
C ILE A 70 4.67 3.68 -0.66
N ILE A 71 4.00 4.45 -1.52
CA ILE A 71 2.63 4.91 -1.27
C ILE A 71 1.63 3.76 -1.30
N VAL A 72 1.76 2.83 -2.26
CA VAL A 72 0.90 1.65 -2.35
C VAL A 72 1.05 0.77 -1.10
N ILE A 73 2.29 0.53 -0.66
CA ILE A 73 2.58 -0.26 0.54
C ILE A 73 2.13 0.47 1.81
N GLY A 74 2.42 1.77 1.89
CA GLY A 74 2.05 2.62 3.01
C GLY A 74 0.54 2.70 3.20
N GLY A 75 -0.24 2.84 2.12
CA GLY A 75 -1.70 2.85 2.18
C GLY A 75 -2.29 1.57 2.77
N SER A 76 -1.77 0.41 2.38
CA SER A 76 -2.22 -0.88 2.92
C SER A 76 -1.88 -1.06 4.41
N ILE A 77 -0.69 -0.62 4.83
CA ILE A 77 -0.25 -0.70 6.23
C ILE A 77 -1.06 0.24 7.13
N VAL A 78 -1.34 1.45 6.64
CA VAL A 78 -2.16 2.44 7.37
C VAL A 78 -3.56 1.90 7.58
N ALA A 79 -4.17 1.30 6.56
CA ALA A 79 -5.48 0.66 6.68
C ALA A 79 -5.50 -0.44 7.77
N LEU A 80 -4.46 -1.28 7.84
CA LEU A 80 -4.33 -2.29 8.90
C LEU A 80 -4.16 -1.69 10.30
N MET A 81 -3.33 -0.65 10.45
CA MET A 81 -3.14 0.03 11.75
C MET A 81 -4.41 0.71 12.23
N VAL A 82 -5.17 1.34 11.34
CA VAL A 82 -6.48 1.93 11.66
C VAL A 82 -7.47 0.84 12.07
N LEU A 83 -7.48 -0.30 11.38
CA LEU A 83 -8.35 -1.43 11.73
C LEU A 83 -8.04 -1.98 13.13
N ILE A 84 -6.76 -2.17 13.48
CA ILE A 84 -6.35 -2.66 14.81
C ILE A 84 -6.70 -1.62 15.89
N GLY A 85 -6.44 -0.33 15.62
CA GLY A 85 -6.81 0.77 16.52
C GLY A 85 -8.31 0.83 16.76
N ALA A 86 -9.12 0.70 15.71
CA ALA A 86 -10.57 0.68 15.78
C ALA A 86 -11.15 -0.59 16.44
N PHE A 87 -10.50 -1.74 16.28
CA PHE A 87 -10.92 -2.96 17.00
C PHE A 87 -10.62 -2.89 18.49
N LYS A 88 -9.49 -2.28 18.86
CA LYS A 88 -9.24 -1.83 20.22
C LYS A 88 -10.42 -0.96 20.64
N ILE A 89 -10.65 0.17 19.94
CA ILE A 89 -11.87 1.02 19.92
C ILE A 89 -13.13 0.44 20.56
N LEU A 90 -13.58 -0.62 19.90
CA LEU A 90 -14.91 -1.18 20.03
C LEU A 90 -14.96 -2.29 21.08
N THR A 91 -13.82 -2.81 21.52
CA THR A 91 -13.74 -3.95 22.45
C THR A 91 -13.32 -3.52 23.86
N PHE A 92 -13.31 -2.22 24.18
CA PHE A 92 -12.93 -1.78 25.52
C PHE A 92 -14.07 -1.97 26.52
N ASN A 93 -13.85 -2.85 27.50
CA ASN A 93 -14.78 -3.21 28.56
C ASN A 93 -14.84 -2.18 29.72
N GLY A 94 -14.66 -0.89 29.46
CA GLY A 94 -14.61 0.17 30.49
C GLY A 94 -13.20 0.54 30.98
N ASP A 95 -12.15 -0.01 30.37
CA ASP A 95 -10.75 0.36 30.65
C ASP A 95 -10.33 1.60 29.84
N GLU A 96 -10.19 2.74 30.52
CA GLU A 96 -9.78 4.02 29.91
C GLU A 96 -8.42 3.93 29.21
N LYS A 97 -7.51 3.10 29.74
CA LYS A 97 -6.18 2.87 29.16
C LYS A 97 -6.26 2.34 27.73
N LYS A 98 -7.18 1.41 27.47
CA LYS A 98 -7.30 0.81 26.15
C LYS A 98 -7.94 1.80 25.18
N LEU A 99 -8.95 2.56 25.64
CA LEU A 99 -9.56 3.66 24.88
C LEU A 99 -8.51 4.68 24.42
N LYS A 100 -7.71 5.19 25.36
CA LYS A 100 -6.67 6.16 25.06
C LYS A 100 -5.64 5.60 24.09
N SER A 101 -5.16 4.37 24.34
CA SER A 101 -4.18 3.72 23.47
C SER A 101 -4.69 3.52 22.04
N GLY A 102 -5.96 3.15 21.85
CA GLY A 102 -6.54 3.00 20.51
C GLY A 102 -6.63 4.33 19.76
N LYS A 103 -7.00 5.41 20.45
CA LYS A 103 -7.04 6.77 19.87
C LYS A 103 -5.65 7.23 19.46
N ASP A 104 -4.66 7.04 20.34
CA ASP A 104 -3.27 7.39 20.07
C ASP A 104 -2.75 6.62 18.83
N THR A 105 -3.05 5.32 18.71
CA THR A 105 -2.69 4.52 17.50
C THR A 105 -3.27 5.08 16.20
N ILE A 106 -4.54 5.47 16.19
CA ILE A 106 -5.17 6.06 14.99
C ILE A 106 -4.53 7.41 14.66
N VAL A 107 -4.27 8.25 15.67
CA VAL A 107 -3.61 9.55 15.46
C VAL A 107 -2.22 9.35 14.84
N TYR A 108 -1.41 8.43 15.37
CA TYR A 108 -0.09 8.12 14.79
C TYR A 108 -0.19 7.59 13.35
N ALA A 109 -1.18 6.75 13.04
CA ALA A 109 -1.39 6.24 11.69
C ALA A 109 -1.76 7.37 10.70
N VAL A 110 -2.63 8.30 11.10
CA VAL A 110 -3.04 9.45 10.29
C VAL A 110 -1.90 10.42 10.08
N VAL A 111 -1.13 10.73 11.13
CA VAL A 111 0.03 11.64 11.04
C VAL A 111 1.10 11.05 10.12
N GLY A 112 1.40 9.75 10.22
CA GLY A 112 2.34 9.08 9.33
C GLY A 112 1.89 9.12 7.86
N TYR A 113 0.61 8.89 7.59
CA TYR A 113 0.07 8.96 6.23
C TYR A 113 0.06 10.38 5.66
N ALA A 114 -0.26 11.38 6.49
CA ALA A 114 -0.24 12.77 6.10
C ALA A 114 1.16 13.23 5.65
N LEU A 115 2.23 12.78 6.33
CA LEU A 115 3.61 13.07 5.93
C LEU A 115 3.95 12.50 4.54
N VAL A 116 3.46 11.31 4.21
CA VAL A 116 3.66 10.69 2.90
C VAL A 116 2.97 11.49 1.79
N LEU A 117 1.76 12.00 2.05
CA LEU A 117 1.04 12.86 1.10
C LEU A 117 1.79 14.17 0.82
N ILE A 118 2.33 14.80 1.86
CA ILE A 118 3.11 16.04 1.75
C ILE A 118 4.40 15.80 0.93
N SER A 119 5.09 14.69 1.19
CA SER A 119 6.30 14.31 0.44
C SER A 119 6.03 14.20 -1.07
N LYS A 120 4.93 13.55 -1.47
CA LYS A 120 4.55 13.43 -2.89
C LYS A 120 4.23 14.79 -3.53
N GLY A 121 3.56 15.67 -2.78
CA GLY A 121 3.24 17.02 -3.27
C GLY A 121 4.50 17.83 -3.63
N ILE A 122 5.53 17.76 -2.79
CA ILE A 122 6.81 18.44 -3.04
C ILE A 122 7.51 17.86 -4.26
N VAL A 123 7.55 16.52 -4.40
CA VAL A 123 8.20 15.85 -5.52
C VAL A 123 7.53 16.20 -6.86
N MET A 124 6.21 16.35 -6.90
CA MET A 124 5.47 16.77 -8.10
C MET A 124 5.87 18.18 -8.55
N ILE A 125 5.95 19.12 -7.60
CA ILE A 125 6.34 20.51 -7.87
C ILE A 125 7.77 20.56 -8.42
N ILE A 126 8.71 19.82 -7.80
CA ILE A 126 10.11 19.77 -8.27
C ILE A 126 10.17 19.24 -9.71
N LYS A 127 9.35 18.24 -10.07
CA LYS A 127 9.31 17.70 -11.43
C LYS A 127 8.72 18.66 -12.44
N GLU A 128 7.65 19.39 -12.11
CA GLU A 128 7.12 20.44 -12.99
C GLU A 128 8.18 21.50 -13.28
N VAL A 129 8.94 21.91 -12.26
CA VAL A 129 10.01 22.91 -12.43
C VAL A 129 11.19 22.36 -13.26
N LEU A 130 11.55 21.08 -13.08
CA LEU A 130 12.65 20.46 -13.84
C LEU A 130 12.26 19.99 -15.25
N ASN A 131 10.97 19.72 -15.52
CA ASN A 131 10.47 19.34 -16.85
C ASN A 131 10.15 20.56 -17.72
N ALA A 132 10.04 21.76 -17.13
CA ALA A 132 9.80 23.02 -17.84
C ALA A 132 11.05 23.60 -18.54
N GLN A 133 12.09 22.80 -18.80
CA GLN A 133 13.32 23.16 -19.53
C GLN A 133 13.63 22.08 -20.57
#